data_AF-A0A9W9VJE3-F1
#
_entry.id   AF-A0A9W9VJE3-F1
#
_cell.length_a   1.000
_cell.length_b   1.000
_cell.length_c   1.000
_cell.angle_alpha   90.00
_cell.angle_beta   90.00
_cell.angle_gamma   90.00
#
_symmetry.space_group_name_H-M   'P 1'
#
loop_
_entity.id
_entity.type
_entity.pdbx_description
1 polymer ?
#
loop_
_entity_poly.entity_id
_entity_poly.type
_entity_poly.pdbx_seq_one_letter_code
_entity_poly.pdbx_strand_id
1 'polypeptide(L)'
;MASHTAIFCREEPAAYEVIGLGKFRGYGHEFEKAYTTCQIKGSTGHFRVISYQLGSLHFLVRHETDGFVGEIPTPEDSLPNVLNSLTISPKTASTGKASPISKLTIQREGQVVLREATLEIKTRSMYKVLDPREVAPQLWISQTPNIVRAYHERGRFSTPEVEDFTSRLRHWEKTHQDDIVLFIALINRIIQVTKNFGGSTTVQYDRVEDTLVIKKTERRKMLPDDLYALWAKKKFPHRRCHRKIQIPLKGVLLTLARGCPGREEDKADRAPTRNQSCHSCGQQQVKVIL
;
A
#
# COMPACT_ATOMS: atom_id res chain seq x y z
N MET A 1 -23.78 7.42 -16.17
CA MET A 1 -23.56 6.55 -14.99
C MET A 1 -22.09 6.43 -14.58
N ALA A 2 -21.11 6.87 -15.39
CA ALA A 2 -19.74 7.13 -14.92
C ALA A 2 -19.64 8.27 -13.86
N SER A 3 -20.74 8.99 -13.62
CA SER A 3 -20.83 10.26 -12.90
C SER A 3 -20.83 10.23 -11.36
N HIS A 4 -20.48 9.09 -10.73
CA HIS A 4 -20.51 8.93 -9.27
C HIS A 4 -19.21 8.35 -8.67
N THR A 5 -18.17 8.17 -9.47
CA THR A 5 -16.89 7.65 -8.98
C THR A 5 -15.82 8.72 -9.13
N ALA A 6 -15.12 9.02 -8.04
CA ALA A 6 -13.95 9.89 -8.07
C ALA A 6 -12.68 9.04 -7.97
N ILE A 7 -11.74 9.27 -8.87
CA ILE A 7 -10.42 8.65 -8.85
C ILE A 7 -9.44 9.68 -8.31
N PHE A 8 -8.79 9.35 -7.19
CA PHE A 8 -7.76 10.16 -6.56
C PHE A 8 -6.40 9.57 -6.90
N CYS A 9 -5.47 10.41 -7.36
CA CYS A 9 -4.08 10.00 -7.62
C CYS A 9 -3.14 11.10 -7.16
N ARG A 10 -2.03 10.75 -6.51
CA ARG A 10 -1.01 11.73 -6.14
C ARG A 10 -0.41 12.34 -7.42
N GLU A 11 -0.27 13.66 -7.42
CA GLU A 11 0.41 14.38 -8.49
C GLU A 11 1.78 14.84 -7.97
N GLU A 12 2.84 14.28 -8.58
CA GLU A 12 4.21 14.61 -8.24
C GLU A 12 5.00 14.96 -9.51
N PRO A 13 5.96 15.90 -9.43
CA PRO A 13 6.80 16.25 -10.57
C PRO A 13 7.76 15.13 -10.99
N ALA A 14 8.12 14.24 -10.05
CA ALA A 14 9.00 13.10 -10.30
C ALA A 14 8.49 11.86 -9.56
N ALA A 15 8.65 10.69 -10.19
CA ALA A 15 8.31 9.39 -9.61
C ALA A 15 9.51 8.71 -8.91
N TYR A 16 10.67 9.36 -8.92
CA TYR A 16 11.90 8.87 -8.30
C TYR A 16 12.66 10.01 -7.64
N GLU A 17 13.45 9.67 -6.62
CA GLU A 17 14.37 10.58 -5.96
C GLU A 17 15.77 9.99 -6.03
N VAL A 18 16.77 10.81 -6.39
CA VAL A 18 18.18 10.42 -6.33
C VAL A 18 18.74 10.87 -4.99
N ILE A 19 19.23 9.93 -4.20
CA ILE A 19 19.90 10.22 -2.94
C ILE A 19 21.30 10.74 -3.28
N GLY A 20 21.50 12.05 -3.13
CA GLY A 20 22.78 12.69 -3.40
C GLY A 20 23.91 12.18 -2.50
N LEU A 21 25.15 12.32 -2.96
CA LEU A 21 26.36 11.96 -2.20
C LEU A 21 26.33 12.57 -0.80
N GLY A 22 26.57 11.74 0.23
CA GLY A 22 26.55 12.16 1.63
C GLY A 22 25.16 12.32 2.25
N LYS A 23 24.06 12.10 1.52
CA LYS A 23 22.71 12.11 2.09
C LYS A 23 22.34 10.72 2.61
N PHE A 24 21.87 10.67 3.84
CA PHE A 24 21.41 9.45 4.49
C PHE A 24 19.87 9.41 4.54
N ARG A 25 19.25 8.29 4.15
CA ARG A 25 17.78 8.10 4.13
C ARG A 25 17.25 7.05 5.09
N GLY A 26 18.10 6.52 5.97
CA GLY A 26 17.73 5.43 6.87
C GLY A 26 18.22 4.08 6.37
N TYR A 27 17.83 3.04 7.11
CA TYR A 27 18.23 1.65 6.85
C TYR A 27 17.03 0.77 6.42
N GLY A 28 15.91 1.39 6.06
CA GLY A 28 14.64 0.70 5.76
C GLY A 28 14.77 -0.35 4.65
N HIS A 29 15.28 0.07 3.50
CA HIS A 29 15.44 -0.83 2.34
C HIS A 29 16.38 -2.00 2.61
N GLU A 30 17.49 -1.77 3.30
CA GLU A 30 18.43 -2.85 3.62
C GLU A 30 17.87 -3.81 4.68
N PHE A 31 17.06 -3.30 5.62
CA PHE A 31 16.31 -4.15 6.53
C PHE A 31 15.29 -5.02 5.79
N GLU A 32 14.49 -4.44 4.89
CA GLU A 32 13.57 -5.18 4.02
C GLU A 32 14.28 -6.22 3.15
N LYS A 33 15.51 -5.97 2.70
CA LYS A 33 16.27 -6.99 1.95
C LYS A 33 16.75 -8.13 2.85
N ALA A 34 17.17 -7.82 4.07
CA ALA A 34 17.82 -8.77 4.96
C ALA A 34 16.84 -9.66 5.75
N TYR A 35 15.66 -9.16 6.10
CA TYR A 35 14.74 -9.82 7.03
C TYR A 35 13.56 -10.53 6.37
N THR A 36 13.63 -10.73 5.06
CA THR A 36 12.41 -10.84 4.28
C THR A 36 12.71 -11.57 2.95
N THR A 37 11.88 -12.55 2.58
CA THR A 37 12.14 -13.42 1.41
C THR A 37 11.24 -13.09 0.22
N CYS A 38 11.81 -12.86 -0.95
CA CYS A 38 11.08 -12.58 -2.19
C CYS A 38 10.59 -13.86 -2.88
N GLN A 39 9.27 -13.99 -3.09
CA GLN A 39 8.67 -15.16 -3.76
C GLN A 39 8.59 -15.02 -5.28
N ILE A 40 8.58 -13.79 -5.81
CA ILE A 40 8.43 -13.50 -7.25
C ILE A 40 9.67 -12.75 -7.75
N LYS A 41 10.47 -13.42 -8.57
CA LYS A 41 11.71 -12.86 -9.13
C LYS A 41 11.39 -11.69 -10.07
N GLY A 42 12.18 -10.62 -10.00
CA GLY A 42 12.05 -9.46 -10.88
C GLY A 42 10.82 -8.57 -10.61
N SER A 43 10.02 -8.85 -9.57
CA SER A 43 8.99 -7.90 -9.13
C SER A 43 9.66 -6.60 -8.61
N THR A 44 8.97 -5.47 -8.73
CA THR A 44 9.47 -4.16 -8.26
C THR A 44 8.66 -3.59 -7.11
N GLY A 45 7.56 -4.24 -6.76
CA GLY A 45 6.61 -3.75 -5.76
C GLY A 45 5.42 -4.69 -5.60
N HIS A 46 4.79 -4.66 -4.44
CA HIS A 46 3.52 -5.34 -4.21
C HIS A 46 2.45 -4.35 -3.84
N PHE A 47 1.31 -4.46 -4.51
CA PHE A 47 0.18 -3.61 -4.21
C PHE A 47 -1.06 -4.46 -4.04
N ARG A 48 -1.82 -4.17 -2.99
CA ARG A 48 -3.15 -4.72 -2.79
C ARG A 48 -4.18 -3.67 -3.14
N VAL A 49 -5.33 -4.14 -3.61
CA VAL A 49 -6.52 -3.33 -3.81
C VAL A 49 -7.60 -3.87 -2.88
N ILE A 50 -8.05 -3.05 -1.94
CA ILE A 50 -9.10 -3.40 -0.98
C ILE A 50 -10.33 -2.54 -1.20
N SER A 51 -11.49 -3.09 -0.84
CA SER A 51 -12.76 -2.37 -0.90
C SER A 51 -13.47 -2.40 0.44
N TYR A 52 -13.94 -1.26 0.91
CA TYR A 52 -14.74 -1.16 2.13
C TYR A 52 -15.67 0.05 2.04
N GLN A 53 -16.63 0.11 2.97
CA GLN A 53 -17.54 1.24 3.11
C GLN A 53 -17.08 2.10 4.28
N LEU A 54 -17.04 3.42 4.07
CA LEU A 54 -16.75 4.40 5.10
C LEU A 54 -17.82 5.50 5.04
N GLY A 55 -18.69 5.53 6.04
CA GLY A 55 -19.91 6.35 6.00
C GLY A 55 -20.78 6.01 4.79
N SER A 56 -21.11 7.03 3.99
CA SER A 56 -21.88 6.89 2.75
C SER A 56 -21.03 6.57 1.51
N LEU A 57 -19.70 6.49 1.65
CA LEU A 57 -18.77 6.32 0.54
C LEU A 57 -18.29 4.87 0.43
N HIS A 58 -18.19 4.38 -0.80
CA HIS A 58 -17.50 3.12 -1.11
C HIS A 58 -16.07 3.42 -1.56
N PHE A 59 -15.10 2.98 -0.78
CA PHE A 59 -13.69 3.14 -1.07
C PHE A 59 -13.14 1.92 -1.82
N LEU A 60 -12.29 2.19 -2.81
CA LEU A 60 -11.40 1.23 -3.43
C LEU A 60 -9.98 1.76 -3.28
N VAL A 61 -9.20 1.18 -2.37
CA VAL A 61 -7.88 1.69 -1.99
C VAL A 61 -6.82 0.75 -2.54
N ARG A 62 -5.92 1.30 -3.35
CA ARG A 62 -4.66 0.64 -3.71
C ARG A 62 -3.58 1.12 -2.73
N HIS A 63 -2.88 0.20 -2.09
CA HIS A 63 -1.75 0.51 -1.22
C HIS A 63 -0.61 -0.47 -1.47
N GLU A 64 0.60 -0.02 -1.17
CA GLU A 64 1.76 -0.90 -1.10
C GLU A 64 1.65 -1.83 0.11
N THR A 65 2.20 -3.03 0.02
CA THR A 65 2.30 -3.97 1.13
C THR A 65 3.73 -4.47 1.21
N ASP A 66 4.38 -4.29 2.36
CA ASP A 66 5.79 -4.64 2.52
C ASP A 66 5.99 -6.16 2.53
N GLY A 67 5.10 -6.88 3.21
CA GLY A 67 5.19 -8.33 3.28
C GLY A 67 4.00 -9.01 3.90
N PHE A 68 4.21 -10.29 4.19
CA PHE A 68 3.27 -11.10 4.96
C PHE A 68 4.02 -12.14 5.79
N VAL A 69 3.33 -12.63 6.81
CA VAL A 69 3.74 -13.78 7.59
C VAL A 69 3.34 -15.05 6.86
N GLY A 70 4.31 -15.86 6.45
CA GLY A 70 4.06 -17.19 5.90
C GLY A 70 3.94 -18.24 7.01
N GLU A 71 3.15 -19.29 6.77
CA GLU A 71 3.22 -20.51 7.57
C GLU A 71 4.56 -21.21 7.32
N ILE A 72 5.21 -21.69 8.38
CA ILE A 72 6.39 -22.55 8.26
C ILE A 72 5.89 -23.89 7.73
N PRO A 73 6.38 -24.41 6.60
CA PRO A 73 6.07 -25.78 6.21
C PRO A 73 6.60 -26.71 7.29
N THR A 74 5.73 -27.38 8.06
CA THR A 74 6.18 -28.49 8.88
C THR A 74 6.45 -29.70 7.98
N PRO A 75 7.39 -30.59 8.31
CA PRO A 75 7.68 -31.77 7.49
C PRO A 75 6.47 -32.71 7.28
N GLU A 76 5.41 -32.59 8.09
CA GLU A 76 4.19 -33.39 7.98
C GLU A 76 3.12 -32.78 7.04
N ASP A 77 3.19 -31.48 6.74
CA ASP A 77 2.20 -30.76 5.92
C ASP A 77 2.37 -30.98 4.39
N SER A 78 3.35 -31.79 3.98
CA SER A 78 3.62 -32.08 2.57
C SER A 78 2.61 -33.03 1.91
N LEU A 79 1.73 -33.69 2.66
CA LEU A 79 0.75 -34.64 2.10
C LEU A 79 -0.65 -34.04 1.83
N PRO A 80 -1.26 -33.24 2.73
CA PRO A 80 -2.60 -32.69 2.49
C PRO A 80 -2.62 -31.60 1.41
N ASN A 81 -1.54 -30.82 1.29
CA ASN A 81 -1.41 -29.78 0.28
C ASN A 81 -1.28 -30.35 -1.14
N VAL A 82 -0.72 -31.55 -1.29
CA VAL A 82 -0.67 -32.26 -2.58
C VAL A 82 -2.08 -32.68 -3.00
N LEU A 83 -2.93 -33.16 -2.07
CA LEU A 83 -4.32 -33.54 -2.38
C LEU A 83 -5.22 -32.35 -2.71
N ASN A 84 -5.07 -31.21 -2.03
CA ASN A 84 -5.78 -29.98 -2.41
C ASN A 84 -5.30 -29.41 -3.76
N SER A 85 -4.02 -29.63 -4.12
CA SER A 85 -3.49 -29.28 -5.45
C SER A 85 -3.96 -30.23 -6.57
N LEU A 86 -4.48 -31.41 -6.21
CA LEU A 86 -5.02 -32.42 -7.14
C LEU A 86 -6.51 -32.20 -7.48
N THR A 87 -7.17 -31.17 -6.92
CA THR A 87 -8.44 -30.69 -7.48
C THR A 87 -8.15 -29.92 -8.77
N ILE A 88 -7.87 -30.67 -9.84
CA ILE A 88 -7.51 -30.17 -11.17
C ILE A 88 -8.77 -29.57 -11.81
N SER A 89 -9.01 -28.28 -11.58
CA SER A 89 -9.57 -27.45 -12.64
C SER A 89 -8.39 -26.98 -13.49
N PRO A 90 -8.40 -27.13 -14.82
CA PRO A 90 -7.20 -27.02 -15.63
C PRO A 90 -6.57 -25.62 -15.51
N LYS A 91 -5.51 -25.51 -14.71
CA LYS A 91 -4.60 -24.36 -14.69
C LYS A 91 -3.64 -24.50 -15.86
N THR A 92 -4.14 -24.27 -17.07
CA THR A 92 -3.28 -23.62 -18.06
C THR A 92 -2.85 -22.31 -17.44
N ALA A 93 -1.53 -22.06 -17.35
CA ALA A 93 -1.01 -20.71 -17.15
C ALA A 93 -1.50 -19.86 -18.32
N SER A 94 -2.72 -19.34 -18.20
CA SER A 94 -3.28 -18.47 -19.21
C SER A 94 -2.60 -17.13 -19.00
N THR A 95 -1.64 -16.82 -19.87
CA THR A 95 -1.37 -15.44 -20.22
C THR A 95 -2.72 -14.84 -20.57
N GLY A 96 -3.26 -13.98 -19.71
CA GLY A 96 -4.47 -13.26 -20.05
C GLY A 96 -4.18 -12.54 -21.37
N LYS A 97 -5.00 -12.77 -22.40
CA LYS A 97 -4.84 -12.04 -23.68
C LYS A 97 -4.69 -10.57 -23.33
N ALA A 98 -3.58 -9.97 -23.76
CA ALA A 98 -3.41 -8.54 -23.70
C ALA A 98 -4.68 -7.92 -24.31
N SER A 99 -5.29 -6.97 -23.60
CA SER A 99 -6.23 -6.06 -24.25
C SER A 99 -5.50 -5.55 -25.51
N PRO A 100 -6.09 -5.55 -26.71
CA PRO A 100 -5.41 -5.05 -27.92
C PRO A 100 -4.85 -3.63 -27.77
N ILE A 101 -5.30 -2.93 -26.72
CA ILE A 101 -5.03 -1.54 -26.39
C ILE A 101 -3.88 -1.40 -25.38
N SER A 102 -3.55 -2.42 -24.56
CA SER A 102 -2.54 -2.29 -23.50
C SER A 102 -1.32 -3.21 -23.73
N LYS A 103 -0.12 -2.63 -23.62
CA LYS A 103 1.16 -3.38 -23.63
C LYS A 103 1.40 -4.17 -22.32
N LEU A 104 0.43 -4.16 -21.40
CA LEU A 104 0.55 -4.80 -20.09
C LEU A 104 0.29 -6.30 -20.24
N THR A 105 1.31 -7.11 -19.95
CA THR A 105 1.16 -8.56 -19.88
C THR A 105 0.80 -8.98 -18.47
N ILE A 106 -0.30 -9.70 -18.30
CA ILE A 106 -0.73 -10.22 -16.99
C ILE A 106 -0.16 -11.63 -16.84
N GLN A 107 0.74 -11.80 -15.87
CA GLN A 107 1.26 -13.09 -15.43
C GLN A 107 0.60 -13.47 -14.11
N ARG A 108 0.13 -14.72 -14.00
CA ARG A 108 -0.49 -15.24 -12.78
C ARG A 108 0.54 -16.06 -12.03
N GLU A 109 1.23 -15.42 -11.09
CA GLU A 109 2.28 -16.03 -10.27
C GLU A 109 2.07 -15.76 -8.78
N GLY A 110 2.78 -16.51 -7.93
CA GLY A 110 2.69 -16.41 -6.47
C GLY A 110 1.48 -17.14 -5.89
N GLN A 111 1.09 -16.73 -4.69
CA GLN A 111 0.00 -17.34 -3.92
C GLN A 111 -1.00 -16.30 -3.43
N VAL A 112 -2.20 -16.76 -3.09
CA VAL A 112 -3.21 -15.92 -2.44
C VAL A 112 -2.81 -15.74 -0.99
N VAL A 113 -2.56 -14.50 -0.59
CA VAL A 113 -2.19 -14.14 0.78
C VAL A 113 -3.40 -13.52 1.49
N LEU A 114 -3.78 -14.11 2.63
CA LEU A 114 -4.84 -13.57 3.49
C LEU A 114 -4.45 -12.19 4.01
N ARG A 115 -5.44 -11.29 4.17
CA ARG A 115 -5.21 -9.93 4.68
C ARG A 115 -4.62 -9.97 6.09
N GLU A 116 -5.10 -10.91 6.89
CA GLU A 116 -4.71 -11.13 8.29
C GLU A 116 -3.23 -11.46 8.44
N ALA A 117 -2.59 -11.97 7.38
CA ALA A 117 -1.16 -12.26 7.35
C ALA A 117 -0.30 -11.07 6.86
N THR A 118 -0.90 -10.03 6.29
CA THR A 118 -0.15 -8.89 5.73
C THR A 118 0.44 -8.00 6.83
N LEU A 119 1.57 -7.38 6.54
CA LEU A 119 2.29 -6.53 7.48
C LEU A 119 2.90 -5.31 6.79
N GLU A 120 3.08 -4.26 7.59
CA GLU A 120 3.90 -3.08 7.31
C GLU A 120 5.23 -3.20 8.07
N ILE A 121 6.34 -2.75 7.49
CA ILE A 121 7.65 -2.70 8.14
C ILE A 121 8.00 -1.24 8.42
N LYS A 122 8.37 -0.94 9.67
CA LYS A 122 8.90 0.38 10.06
C LYS A 122 10.22 0.25 10.81
N THR A 123 11.26 0.86 10.25
CA THR A 123 12.55 1.00 10.92
C THR A 123 12.64 2.30 11.71
N ARG A 124 13.21 2.24 12.91
CA ARG A 124 13.47 3.42 13.76
C ARG A 124 14.79 3.31 14.49
N SER A 125 15.41 4.45 14.78
CA SER A 125 16.50 4.52 15.75
C SER A 125 15.99 4.06 17.11
N MET A 126 16.78 3.25 17.83
CA MET A 126 16.39 2.79 19.18
C MET A 126 16.19 3.94 20.18
N TYR A 127 16.76 5.12 19.91
CA TYR A 127 16.57 6.32 20.73
C TYR A 127 15.26 7.07 20.42
N LYS A 128 14.47 6.62 19.45
CA LYS A 128 13.18 7.22 19.09
C LYS A 128 12.11 6.14 18.98
N VAL A 129 11.32 5.99 20.03
CA VAL A 129 10.17 5.08 20.07
C VAL A 129 9.17 5.46 18.96
N LEU A 130 8.70 4.46 18.22
CA LEU A 130 7.65 4.66 17.22
C LEU A 130 6.32 4.89 17.94
N ASP A 131 5.79 6.12 17.84
CA ASP A 131 4.46 6.42 18.34
C ASP A 131 3.41 5.70 17.47
N PRO A 132 2.51 4.88 18.05
CA PRO A 132 1.40 4.27 17.34
C PRO A 132 0.59 5.22 16.47
N ARG A 133 0.45 6.49 16.88
CA ARG A 133 -0.28 7.54 16.14
C ARG A 133 0.39 7.89 14.82
N GLU A 134 1.70 7.70 14.67
CA GLU A 134 2.42 7.95 13.41
C GLU A 134 2.05 6.93 12.31
N VAL A 135 1.66 5.71 12.68
CA VAL A 135 1.40 4.62 11.73
C VAL A 135 -0.07 4.26 11.61
N ALA A 136 -0.87 4.56 12.64
CA ALA A 136 -2.28 4.18 12.68
C ALA A 136 -3.08 4.66 11.47
N PRO A 137 -2.95 5.91 10.96
CA PRO A 137 -3.70 6.33 9.78
C PRO A 137 -3.40 5.49 8.53
N GLN A 138 -2.12 5.17 8.29
CA GLN A 138 -1.68 4.35 7.16
C GLN A 138 -2.20 2.91 7.29
N LEU A 139 -2.06 2.31 8.47
CA LEU A 139 -2.53 0.95 8.75
C LEU A 139 -4.06 0.85 8.69
N TRP A 140 -4.77 1.86 9.21
CA TRP A 140 -6.23 1.92 9.22
C TRP A 140 -6.78 2.06 7.79
N ILE A 141 -6.26 2.98 6.97
CA ILE A 141 -6.75 3.15 5.60
C ILE A 141 -6.43 1.93 4.70
N SER A 142 -5.28 1.28 4.94
CA SER A 142 -4.88 0.06 4.22
C SER A 142 -5.47 -1.24 4.79
N GLN A 143 -6.14 -1.17 5.94
CA GLN A 143 -6.64 -2.33 6.67
C GLN A 143 -5.55 -3.40 6.91
N THR A 144 -4.31 -2.94 7.15
CA THR A 144 -3.14 -3.79 7.41
C THR A 144 -3.05 -4.07 8.91
N PRO A 145 -3.22 -5.33 9.35
CA PRO A 145 -3.37 -5.63 10.77
C PRO A 145 -2.04 -5.73 11.52
N ASN A 146 -0.96 -6.11 10.85
CA ASN A 146 0.32 -6.35 11.51
C ASN A 146 1.36 -5.27 11.18
N ILE A 147 2.26 -5.04 12.13
CA ILE A 147 3.43 -4.20 11.94
C ILE A 147 4.68 -4.90 12.46
N VAL A 148 5.76 -4.76 11.71
CA VAL A 148 7.11 -5.08 12.16
C VAL A 148 7.81 -3.78 12.55
N ARG A 149 8.14 -3.64 13.83
CA ARG A 149 8.98 -2.55 14.31
C ARG A 149 10.42 -3.03 14.44
N ALA A 150 11.30 -2.42 13.65
CA ALA A 150 12.70 -2.76 13.63
C ALA A 150 13.51 -1.58 14.20
N TYR A 151 13.92 -1.71 15.46
CA TYR A 151 14.79 -0.73 16.10
C TYR A 151 16.26 -0.99 15.77
N HIS A 152 17.02 0.09 15.54
CA HIS A 152 18.44 -0.02 15.24
C HIS A 152 19.31 0.97 16.01
N GLU A 153 20.55 0.58 16.25
CA GLU A 153 21.65 1.47 16.64
C GLU A 153 22.59 1.59 15.43
N ARG A 154 22.59 2.76 14.77
CA ARG A 154 23.47 3.03 13.62
C ARG A 154 23.48 1.90 12.55
N GLY A 155 22.31 1.34 12.25
CA GLY A 155 22.13 0.29 11.23
C GLY A 155 22.21 -1.14 11.76
N ARG A 156 22.63 -1.35 13.01
CA ARG A 156 22.54 -2.65 13.68
C ARG A 156 21.15 -2.83 14.28
N PHE A 157 20.36 -3.74 13.72
CA PHE A 157 19.00 -4.00 14.15
C PHE A 157 18.94 -5.00 15.31
N SER A 158 18.01 -4.79 16.23
CA SER A 158 17.56 -5.83 17.14
C SER A 158 16.70 -6.86 16.38
N THR A 159 16.49 -8.03 16.97
CA THR A 159 15.53 -9.00 16.44
C THR A 159 14.16 -8.33 16.31
N PRO A 160 13.59 -8.25 15.10
CA PRO A 160 12.29 -7.64 14.89
C PRO A 160 11.16 -8.58 15.32
N GLU A 161 10.07 -8.00 15.79
CA GLU A 161 8.87 -8.74 16.15
C GLU A 161 7.69 -8.31 15.29
N VAL A 162 6.83 -9.27 14.98
CA VAL A 162 5.52 -9.01 14.37
C VAL A 162 4.54 -8.71 15.47
N GLU A 163 3.98 -7.50 15.47
CA GLU A 163 2.91 -7.12 16.38
C GLU A 163 1.58 -7.05 15.64
N ASP A 164 0.56 -7.69 16.19
CA ASP A 164 -0.83 -7.48 15.80
C ASP A 164 -1.32 -6.12 16.33
N PHE A 165 -1.61 -5.20 15.41
CA PHE A 165 -2.09 -3.86 15.69
C PHE A 165 -3.61 -3.74 15.70
N THR A 166 -4.36 -4.83 15.45
CA THR A 166 -5.82 -4.82 15.26
C THR A 166 -6.56 -4.12 16.41
N SER A 167 -6.26 -4.48 17.65
CA SER A 167 -6.90 -3.86 18.83
C SER A 167 -6.58 -2.37 18.96
N ARG A 168 -5.35 -1.97 18.61
CA ARG A 168 -4.92 -0.57 18.62
C ARG A 168 -5.61 0.24 17.52
N LEU A 169 -5.77 -0.34 16.33
CA LEU A 169 -6.51 0.30 15.23
C LEU A 169 -7.99 0.50 15.59
N ARG A 170 -8.62 -0.47 16.25
CA ARG A 170 -10.00 -0.31 16.75
C ARG A 170 -10.11 0.80 17.79
N HIS A 171 -9.14 0.88 18.70
CA HIS A 171 -9.10 1.96 19.68
C HIS A 171 -8.89 3.32 19.01
N TRP A 172 -7.94 3.40 18.05
CA TRP A 172 -7.66 4.61 17.27
C TRP A 172 -8.91 5.09 16.53
N GLU A 173 -9.62 4.20 15.84
CA GLU A 173 -10.87 4.52 15.15
C GLU A 173 -11.91 5.07 16.13
N LYS A 174 -12.08 4.45 17.29
CA LYS A 174 -13.03 4.91 18.32
C LYS A 174 -12.69 6.30 18.85
N THR A 175 -11.41 6.64 18.97
CA THR A 175 -10.96 7.93 19.53
C THR A 175 -10.78 9.04 18.50
N HIS A 176 -10.84 8.72 17.20
CA HIS A 176 -10.67 9.69 16.10
C HIS A 176 -11.94 9.81 15.24
N GLN A 177 -13.13 9.61 15.85
CA GLN A 177 -14.40 9.70 15.12
C GLN A 177 -14.63 11.07 14.48
N ASP A 178 -14.27 12.16 15.16
CA ASP A 178 -14.41 13.53 14.63
C ASP A 178 -13.54 13.72 13.38
N ASP A 179 -12.29 13.26 13.41
CA ASP A 179 -11.38 13.30 12.26
C ASP A 179 -11.91 12.46 11.08
N ILE A 180 -12.47 11.28 11.36
CA ILE A 180 -13.05 10.40 10.35
C ILE A 180 -14.29 11.04 9.72
N VAL A 181 -15.17 11.64 10.52
CA VAL A 181 -16.35 12.37 10.03
C VAL A 181 -15.92 13.55 9.17
N LEU A 182 -14.92 14.31 9.61
CA LEU A 182 -14.35 15.42 8.84
C LEU A 182 -13.74 14.93 7.53
N PHE A 183 -13.00 13.83 7.53
CA PHE A 183 -12.43 13.21 6.33
C PHE A 183 -13.52 12.83 5.32
N ILE A 184 -14.60 12.18 5.77
CA ILE A 184 -15.74 11.82 4.91
C ILE A 184 -16.41 13.08 4.34
N ALA A 185 -16.63 14.11 5.17
CA ALA A 185 -17.21 15.37 4.73
C ALA A 185 -16.32 16.08 3.71
N LEU A 186 -15.00 16.07 3.92
CA LEU A 186 -14.01 16.65 3.03
C LEU A 186 -13.99 15.96 1.66
N ILE A 187 -13.96 14.63 1.62
CA ILE A 187 -14.00 13.88 0.36
C ILE A 187 -15.31 14.15 -0.38
N ASN A 188 -16.45 14.17 0.31
CA ASN A 188 -17.73 14.53 -0.31
C ASN A 188 -17.72 15.96 -0.87
N ARG A 189 -17.13 16.91 -0.15
CA ARG A 189 -17.02 18.30 -0.59
C ARG A 189 -16.16 18.42 -1.84
N ILE A 190 -15.01 17.74 -1.88
CA ILE A 190 -14.14 17.68 -3.06
C ILE A 190 -14.92 17.11 -4.24
N ILE A 191 -15.61 15.99 -4.07
CA ILE A 191 -16.42 15.36 -5.13
C ILE A 191 -17.51 16.32 -5.63
N GLN A 192 -18.23 17.01 -4.73
CA GLN A 192 -19.27 17.97 -5.10
C GLN A 192 -18.72 19.14 -5.91
N VAL A 193 -17.62 19.75 -5.47
CA VAL A 193 -17.02 20.90 -6.16
C VAL A 193 -16.47 20.48 -7.52
N THR A 194 -15.79 19.34 -7.58
CA THR A 194 -15.15 18.86 -8.82
C THR A 194 -16.16 18.44 -9.89
N LYS A 195 -17.37 18.01 -9.51
CA LYS A 195 -18.46 17.69 -10.45
C LYS A 195 -18.83 18.87 -11.34
N ASN A 196 -18.75 20.09 -10.81
CA ASN A 196 -19.11 21.30 -11.55
C ASN A 196 -18.05 21.72 -12.57
N PHE A 197 -16.79 21.27 -12.44
CA PHE A 197 -15.71 21.68 -13.33
C PHE A 197 -15.69 20.91 -14.66
N GLY A 198 -16.09 19.63 -14.64
CA GLY A 198 -15.93 18.71 -15.76
C GLY A 198 -14.46 18.38 -16.06
N GLY A 199 -14.15 17.09 -16.22
CA GLY A 199 -12.78 16.63 -16.52
C GLY A 199 -11.89 16.48 -15.28
N SER A 200 -10.59 16.74 -15.43
CA SER A 200 -9.61 16.57 -14.36
C SER A 200 -9.48 17.81 -13.49
N THR A 201 -9.24 17.60 -12.19
CA THR A 201 -8.97 18.67 -11.23
C THR A 201 -7.77 18.32 -10.35
N THR A 202 -7.11 19.34 -9.81
CA THR A 202 -6.09 19.19 -8.77
C THR A 202 -6.64 19.71 -7.45
N VAL A 203 -6.27 19.03 -6.38
CA VAL A 203 -6.58 19.38 -4.99
C VAL A 203 -5.24 19.54 -4.29
N GLN A 204 -5.01 20.73 -3.74
CA GLN A 204 -3.79 21.08 -3.04
C GLN A 204 -4.14 21.68 -1.70
N TYR A 205 -3.46 21.25 -0.65
CA TYR A 205 -3.52 21.97 0.62
C TYR A 205 -2.41 23.01 0.66
N ASP A 206 -2.80 24.29 0.75
CA ASP A 206 -1.91 25.40 1.00
C ASP A 206 -1.78 25.60 2.51
N ARG A 207 -0.57 25.40 3.03
CA ARG A 207 -0.27 25.51 4.46
C ARG A 207 -0.12 26.95 4.93
N VAL A 208 0.23 27.87 4.04
CA VAL A 208 0.43 29.28 4.40
C VAL A 208 -0.93 29.92 4.61
N GLU A 209 -1.85 29.65 3.67
CA GLU A 209 -3.20 30.18 3.71
C GLU A 209 -4.18 29.30 4.49
N ASP A 210 -3.74 28.15 4.99
CA ASP A 210 -4.57 27.10 5.62
C ASP A 210 -5.83 26.77 4.79
N THR A 211 -5.65 26.62 3.48
CA THR A 211 -6.78 26.44 2.54
C THR A 211 -6.60 25.23 1.65
N LEU A 212 -7.71 24.56 1.36
CA LEU A 212 -7.77 23.53 0.34
C LEU A 212 -8.13 24.16 -1.01
N VAL A 213 -7.16 24.22 -1.91
CA VAL A 213 -7.29 24.83 -3.23
C VAL A 213 -7.64 23.76 -4.27
N ILE A 214 -8.77 23.93 -4.94
CA ILE A 214 -9.23 23.04 -6.03
C ILE A 214 -9.15 23.80 -7.35
N LYS A 215 -8.37 23.28 -8.30
CA LYS A 215 -8.16 23.91 -9.62
C LYS A 215 -8.54 22.94 -10.74
N LYS A 216 -9.24 23.45 -11.76
CA LYS A 216 -9.46 22.70 -13.01
C LYS A 216 -8.14 22.54 -13.75
N THR A 217 -7.89 21.38 -14.34
CA THR A 217 -6.68 21.12 -15.10
C THR A 217 -6.97 20.32 -16.36
N GLU A 218 -6.26 20.63 -17.44
CA GLU A 218 -6.26 19.84 -18.67
C GLU A 218 -5.11 18.84 -18.59
N ARG A 219 -5.35 17.65 -18.02
CA ARG A 219 -4.31 16.62 -17.91
C ARG A 219 -4.83 15.23 -18.23
N ARG A 220 -3.90 14.39 -18.71
CA ARG A 220 -4.08 12.98 -19.10
C ARG A 220 -4.98 12.18 -18.15
N LYS A 221 -5.79 11.31 -18.74
CA LYS A 221 -6.58 10.28 -18.05
C LYS A 221 -5.70 9.50 -17.05
N MET A 222 -6.23 9.21 -15.86
CA MET A 222 -5.51 8.47 -14.81
C MET A 222 -5.43 6.97 -15.08
N LEU A 223 -6.41 6.45 -15.82
CA LEU A 223 -6.51 5.06 -16.19
C LEU A 223 -6.40 4.90 -17.71
N PRO A 224 -5.96 3.73 -18.18
CA PRO A 224 -6.11 3.34 -19.58
C PRO A 224 -7.55 3.47 -20.09
N ASP A 225 -7.70 3.77 -21.39
CA ASP A 225 -9.00 4.01 -22.03
C ASP A 225 -9.95 2.81 -21.95
N ASP A 226 -9.41 1.60 -22.01
CA ASP A 226 -10.19 0.37 -21.90
C ASP A 226 -10.83 0.21 -20.51
N LEU A 227 -10.15 0.64 -19.44
CA LEU A 227 -10.73 0.66 -18.09
C LEU A 227 -11.86 1.69 -17.97
N TYR A 228 -11.70 2.90 -18.53
CA TYR A 228 -12.80 3.87 -18.59
C TYR A 228 -13.99 3.33 -19.39
N ALA A 229 -13.74 2.64 -20.51
CA ALA A 229 -14.79 2.05 -21.32
C ALA A 229 -15.53 0.91 -20.58
N LEU A 230 -14.84 0.08 -19.80
CA LEU A 230 -15.47 -0.91 -18.94
C LEU A 230 -16.35 -0.27 -17.86
N TRP A 231 -15.89 0.83 -17.27
CA TRP A 231 -16.64 1.58 -16.26
C TRP A 231 -17.92 2.18 -16.82
N ALA A 232 -17.88 2.71 -18.04
CA ALA A 232 -19.05 3.24 -18.73
C ALA A 232 -20.10 2.16 -19.06
N LYS A 233 -19.69 0.90 -19.22
CA LYS A 233 -20.54 -0.24 -19.61
C LYS A 233 -21.26 -0.94 -18.44
N LYS A 234 -20.72 -0.92 -17.22
CA LYS A 234 -21.27 -1.70 -16.08
C LYS A 234 -22.31 -0.93 -15.26
N LYS A 235 -23.52 -1.49 -15.16
CA LYS A 235 -24.48 -1.22 -14.06
C LYS A 235 -24.10 -2.15 -12.89
N PHE A 236 -23.57 -1.65 -11.78
CA PHE A 236 -23.18 -2.49 -10.64
C PHE A 236 -24.41 -2.81 -9.76
N PRO A 237 -24.79 -4.08 -9.55
CA PRO A 237 -25.69 -4.47 -8.48
C PRO A 237 -24.92 -4.58 -7.16
N HIS A 238 -25.44 -3.97 -6.09
CA HIS A 238 -24.89 -4.10 -4.74
C HIS A 238 -24.89 -5.58 -4.29
N ARG A 239 -23.73 -6.11 -3.88
CA ARG A 239 -23.65 -7.32 -3.05
C ARG A 239 -22.87 -7.01 -1.78
N ARG A 240 -23.50 -7.15 -0.61
CA ARG A 240 -22.84 -7.14 0.70
C ARG A 240 -22.22 -8.51 0.94
N CYS A 241 -20.98 -8.56 1.41
CA CYS A 241 -20.34 -9.78 1.88
C CYS A 241 -19.90 -9.58 3.33
N HIS A 242 -20.57 -10.28 4.25
CA HIS A 242 -20.16 -10.39 5.65
C HIS A 242 -19.65 -11.82 5.86
N ARG A 243 -18.37 -12.01 6.15
CA ARG A 243 -17.88 -13.23 6.82
C ARG A 243 -16.79 -12.85 7.82
N LYS A 244 -17.01 -13.20 9.09
CA LYS A 244 -16.01 -13.26 10.16
C LYS A 244 -15.33 -14.62 10.10
N ILE A 245 -14.01 -14.65 10.24
CA ILE A 245 -13.21 -15.86 10.49
C ILE A 245 -12.17 -15.50 11.55
N GLN A 246 -11.88 -16.42 12.47
CA GLN A 246 -10.98 -16.25 13.61
C GLN A 246 -10.21 -17.55 13.82
N ILE A 247 -8.86 -17.51 13.82
CA ILE A 247 -7.95 -18.66 14.06
C ILE A 247 -6.65 -18.13 14.75
N PRO A 248 -6.01 -18.88 15.68
CA PRO A 248 -4.91 -18.39 16.53
C PRO A 248 -3.51 -18.51 15.90
N LEU A 249 -2.53 -17.73 16.41
CA LEU A 249 -1.17 -17.60 15.88
C LEU A 249 -0.10 -18.19 16.82
N LYS A 250 0.81 -19.04 16.31
CA LYS A 250 2.15 -19.32 16.90
C LYS A 250 3.18 -19.60 15.79
N GLY A 251 4.35 -18.93 15.88
CA GLY A 251 5.58 -19.22 15.15
C GLY A 251 5.62 -18.69 13.70
N VAL A 252 6.42 -17.67 13.42
CA VAL A 252 6.29 -16.83 12.21
C VAL A 252 7.62 -16.60 11.49
N LEU A 253 7.63 -16.83 10.17
CA LEU A 253 8.68 -16.40 9.25
C LEU A 253 8.18 -15.23 8.39
N LEU A 254 8.99 -14.17 8.28
CA LEU A 254 8.70 -12.96 7.51
C LEU A 254 9.00 -13.16 6.01
N THR A 255 8.01 -12.92 5.15
CA THR A 255 8.13 -13.05 3.68
C THR A 255 7.82 -11.71 3.01
N LEU A 256 8.63 -11.30 2.02
CA LEU A 256 8.38 -10.09 1.23
C LEU A 256 7.25 -10.33 0.26
N ALA A 257 6.51 -9.26 0.01
CA ALA A 257 5.71 -9.16 -1.17
C ALA A 257 6.42 -8.33 -2.27
N ARG A 258 7.45 -7.53 -1.95
CA ARG A 258 8.29 -6.82 -2.93
C ARG A 258 9.23 -7.76 -3.68
N GLY A 259 9.61 -7.37 -4.90
CA GLY A 259 10.45 -8.21 -5.72
C GLY A 259 11.93 -7.90 -5.74
N CYS A 260 12.63 -8.87 -6.30
CA CYS A 260 14.07 -9.04 -6.27
C CYS A 260 14.74 -8.24 -7.40
N PRO A 261 15.52 -7.18 -7.12
CA PRO A 261 16.46 -6.65 -8.12
C PRO A 261 17.58 -7.66 -8.39
N GLY A 262 18.02 -7.74 -9.66
CA GLY A 262 19.20 -8.50 -10.05
C GLY A 262 20.48 -7.91 -9.44
N ARG A 263 21.52 -8.75 -9.26
CA ARG A 263 22.80 -8.39 -8.63
C ARG A 263 23.41 -7.14 -9.25
N GLU A 264 23.68 -6.12 -8.44
CA GLU A 264 24.67 -5.08 -8.72
C GLU A 264 25.87 -5.32 -7.78
N GLU A 265 27.07 -5.32 -8.36
CA GLU A 265 28.33 -5.60 -7.67
C GLU A 265 28.77 -4.41 -6.80
N ASP A 266 29.05 -4.68 -5.53
CA ASP A 266 29.51 -3.72 -4.54
C ASP A 266 30.93 -3.19 -4.85
N LYS A 267 31.11 -1.87 -4.73
CA LYS A 267 32.40 -1.28 -4.33
C LYS A 267 32.20 -0.50 -3.03
N ALA A 268 32.84 -1.02 -1.99
CA ALA A 268 32.91 -0.42 -0.67
C ALA A 268 33.66 0.92 -0.71
N ASP A 269 33.15 1.93 -0.01
CA ASP A 269 34.01 2.97 0.54
C ASP A 269 33.42 3.71 1.76
N ARG A 270 34.36 4.21 2.56
CA ARG A 270 34.29 4.72 3.96
C ARG A 270 33.18 5.73 4.31
N ALA A 271 32.82 5.68 5.61
CA ALA A 271 31.88 6.57 6.32
C ALA A 271 32.27 8.06 6.33
N PRO A 272 31.26 8.95 6.45
CA PRO A 272 31.39 10.07 7.38
C PRO A 272 30.17 10.30 8.27
N THR A 273 30.48 10.77 9.48
CA THR A 273 29.61 11.33 10.52
C THR A 273 29.11 12.74 10.14
N ARG A 274 27.78 12.98 10.15
CA ARG A 274 27.20 14.24 10.67
C ARG A 274 25.66 14.16 10.77
N ASN A 275 25.15 14.50 11.95
CA ASN A 275 23.74 14.79 12.21
C ASN A 275 23.32 16.08 11.48
N GLN A 276 22.33 16.00 10.61
CA GLN A 276 21.46 17.13 10.27
C GLN A 276 20.02 16.62 10.14
N SER A 277 19.14 17.19 10.97
CA SER A 277 17.70 17.06 10.84
C SER A 277 17.27 17.73 9.54
N CYS A 278 16.51 17.02 8.71
CA CYS A 278 16.00 17.56 7.45
C CYS A 278 14.47 17.61 7.53
N HIS A 279 13.94 18.83 7.73
CA HIS A 279 12.57 19.18 7.44
C HIS A 279 12.46 19.48 5.94
N SER A 280 11.91 18.55 5.16
CA SER A 280 11.35 18.86 3.84
C SER A 280 9.98 18.22 3.74
N CYS A 281 8.98 18.88 4.30
CA CYS A 281 7.59 18.49 4.11
C CYS A 281 7.07 19.19 2.85
N GLY A 282 7.34 18.61 1.68
CA GLY A 282 6.86 19.10 0.40
C GLY A 282 5.33 19.20 0.37
N GLN A 283 4.81 20.23 -0.30
CA GLN A 283 3.38 20.36 -0.59
C GLN A 283 2.93 19.14 -1.41
N GLN A 284 1.94 18.40 -0.92
CA GLN A 284 1.39 17.24 -1.61
C GLN A 284 0.15 17.66 -2.39
N GLN A 285 0.13 17.36 -3.69
CA GLN A 285 -1.03 17.57 -4.56
C GLN A 285 -1.70 16.22 -4.87
N VAL A 286 -3.03 16.22 -4.90
CA VAL A 286 -3.82 15.06 -5.30
C VAL A 286 -4.69 15.47 -6.48
N LYS A 287 -4.57 14.73 -7.57
CA LYS A 287 -5.41 14.87 -8.74
C LYS A 287 -6.70 14.07 -8.55
N VAL A 288 -7.83 14.63 -8.98
CA VAL A 288 -9.16 14.01 -8.92
C VAL A 288 -9.82 14.01 -10.30
N ILE A 289 -10.31 12.84 -10.73
CA ILE A 289 -11.11 12.67 -11.95
C ILE A 289 -12.48 12.09 -11.59
N LEU A 290 -13.53 12.68 -12.16
CA LEU A 290 -14.91 12.24 -12.07
C LEU A 290 -15.43 11.68 -13.40
#